data_AF-A0A0R3QUX4-F1
#
_entry.id   AF-A0A0R3QUX4-F1
#
_cell.length_a   1.000
_cell.length_b   1.000
_cell.length_c   1.000
_cell.angle_alpha   90.00
_cell.angle_beta   90.00
_cell.angle_gamma   90.00
#
_symmetry.space_group_name_H-M   'P 1'
#
loop_
_entity.id
_entity.type
_entity.pdbx_description
1 polymer ?
#
loop_
_entity_poly.entity_id
_entity_poly.type
_entity_poly.pdbx_seq_one_letter_code
_entity_poly.pdbx_strand_id
1 'polypeptide(L)'
;METDNKVEEMNHLQALIAAEEEKEKSFKAENIRRRHNYIPFIVEMLKVLAKEGRLVPLVQEAQEKAIRKATEKKSEKSRVKI
;
A
#
# COMPACT_ATOMS: atom_id res chain seq x y z
N MET A 1 -1.98 -26.22 39.52
CA MET A 1 -0.83 -26.56 38.65
C MET A 1 -1.28 -27.13 37.30
N GLU A 2 -1.97 -28.28 37.24
CA GLU A 2 -2.50 -28.76 35.93
C GLU A 2 -3.63 -27.90 35.35
N THR A 3 -4.44 -27.29 36.21
CA THR A 3 -5.51 -26.37 35.80
C THR A 3 -4.96 -25.06 35.25
N ASP A 4 -3.86 -24.57 35.80
CA ASP A 4 -3.24 -23.29 35.41
C ASP A 4 -2.58 -23.44 34.04
N ASN A 5 -1.89 -24.55 33.79
CA ASN A 5 -1.33 -24.86 32.47
C ASN A 5 -2.41 -24.98 31.39
N LYS A 6 -3.58 -25.57 31.72
CA LYS A 6 -4.72 -25.65 30.79
C LYS A 6 -5.33 -24.29 30.48
N VAL A 7 -5.36 -23.38 31.45
CA VAL A 7 -5.84 -22.01 31.26
C VAL A 7 -4.87 -21.21 30.38
N GLU A 8 -3.56 -21.37 30.57
CA GLU A 8 -2.55 -20.75 29.71
C GLU A 8 -2.65 -21.24 28.26
N GLU A 9 -2.81 -22.56 28.06
CA GLU A 9 -2.99 -23.14 26.73
C GLU A 9 -4.28 -22.66 26.06
N MET A 10 -5.38 -22.59 26.81
CA MET A 10 -6.66 -22.06 26.32
C MET A 10 -6.52 -20.59 25.88
N ASN A 11 -5.84 -19.77 26.67
CA ASN A 11 -5.59 -18.36 26.33
C ASN A 11 -4.71 -18.23 25.08
N HIS A 12 -3.70 -19.08 24.95
CA HIS A 12 -2.83 -19.11 23.76
C HIS A 12 -3.63 -19.47 22.50
N LEU A 13 -4.44 -20.51 22.56
CA LEU A 13 -5.30 -20.92 21.44
C LEU A 13 -6.33 -19.84 21.09
N GLN A 14 -6.93 -19.19 22.08
CA GLN A 14 -7.86 -18.08 21.86
C GLN A 14 -7.17 -16.90 21.13
N ALA A 15 -5.92 -16.59 21.51
CA ALA A 15 -5.13 -15.55 20.84
C ALA A 15 -4.81 -15.93 19.38
N LEU A 16 -4.48 -17.19 19.11
CA LEU A 16 -4.24 -17.68 17.74
C LEU A 16 -5.51 -17.61 16.87
N ILE A 17 -6.67 -17.98 17.41
CA ILE A 17 -7.95 -17.88 16.72
C ILE A 17 -8.24 -16.42 16.35
N ALA A 18 -8.08 -15.50 17.32
CA ALA A 18 -8.29 -14.07 17.08
C ALA A 18 -7.35 -13.53 15.97
N ALA A 19 -6.10 -13.97 15.95
CA ALA A 19 -5.14 -13.58 14.91
C ALA A 19 -5.54 -14.10 13.51
N GLU A 20 -6.03 -15.34 13.41
CA GLU A 20 -6.47 -15.90 12.11
C GLU A 20 -7.75 -15.23 11.62
N GLU A 21 -8.69 -14.88 12.51
CA GLU A 21 -9.88 -14.10 12.17
C GLU A 21 -9.53 -12.71 11.63
N GLU A 22 -8.55 -12.03 12.23
CA GLU A 22 -8.06 -10.74 11.74
C GLU A 22 -7.43 -10.87 10.36
N LYS A 23 -6.62 -11.91 10.17
CA LYS A 23 -6.00 -12.23 8.89
C LYS A 23 -7.05 -12.51 7.81
N GLU A 24 -8.10 -13.28 8.10
CA GLU A 24 -9.18 -13.52 7.16
C GLU A 24 -9.90 -12.22 6.76
N LYS A 25 -10.20 -11.35 7.73
CA LYS A 25 -10.79 -10.02 7.46
C LYS A 25 -9.90 -9.20 6.53
N SER A 26 -8.60 -9.19 6.79
CA SER A 26 -7.61 -8.47 5.99
C SER A 26 -7.56 -9.00 4.55
N PHE A 27 -7.58 -10.32 4.37
CA PHE A 27 -7.54 -10.99 3.07
C PHE A 27 -8.82 -10.75 2.29
N LYS A 28 -9.98 -10.77 2.94
CA LYS A 28 -11.25 -10.44 2.30
C LYS A 28 -11.24 -9.00 1.78
N ALA A 29 -10.81 -8.04 2.60
CA ALA A 29 -10.72 -6.64 2.19
C ALA A 29 -9.71 -6.47 1.03
N GLU A 30 -8.58 -7.16 1.08
CA GLU A 30 -7.59 -7.13 0.02
C GLU A 30 -8.11 -7.73 -1.28
N ASN A 31 -8.81 -8.86 -1.23
CA ASN A 31 -9.38 -9.50 -2.41
C ASN A 31 -10.43 -8.60 -3.07
N ILE A 32 -11.25 -7.90 -2.27
CA ILE A 32 -12.17 -6.88 -2.78
C ILE A 32 -11.39 -5.80 -3.53
N ARG A 33 -10.30 -5.27 -2.95
CA ARG A 33 -9.45 -4.28 -3.63
C ARG A 33 -8.86 -4.83 -4.93
N ARG A 34 -8.27 -6.02 -4.91
CA ARG A 34 -7.61 -6.63 -6.09
C ARG A 34 -8.58 -6.89 -7.25
N ARG A 35 -9.83 -7.23 -6.95
CA ARG A 35 -10.85 -7.52 -7.97
C ARG A 35 -11.67 -6.30 -8.39
N HIS A 36 -11.49 -5.15 -7.73
CA HIS A 36 -12.27 -3.96 -8.01
C HIS A 36 -11.85 -3.27 -9.33
N ASN A 37 -12.82 -2.83 -10.13
CA ASN A 37 -12.55 -2.04 -11.32
C ASN A 37 -12.36 -0.56 -10.95
N TYR A 38 -11.10 -0.11 -10.91
CA TYR A 38 -10.76 1.27 -10.57
C TYR A 38 -10.85 2.27 -11.73
N ILE A 39 -11.07 1.83 -12.98
CA ILE A 39 -11.12 2.73 -14.14
C ILE A 39 -12.13 3.87 -13.96
N PRO A 40 -13.39 3.62 -13.52
CA PRO A 40 -14.36 4.70 -13.31
C PRO A 40 -13.89 5.73 -12.26
N PHE A 41 -13.34 5.24 -11.15
CA PHE A 41 -12.83 6.10 -10.07
C PHE A 41 -11.66 6.97 -10.54
N ILE A 42 -10.69 6.38 -11.25
CA ILE A 42 -9.52 7.09 -11.76
C ILE A 42 -9.95 8.21 -12.72
N VAL A 43 -10.84 7.90 -13.66
CA VAL A 43 -11.34 8.88 -14.63
C VAL A 43 -12.05 10.04 -13.93
N GLU A 44 -12.91 9.75 -12.95
CA GLU A 44 -13.63 10.79 -12.22
C GLU A 44 -12.69 11.66 -11.39
N MET A 45 -11.70 11.05 -10.72
CA MET A 45 -10.65 11.77 -10.00
C MET A 45 -9.89 12.73 -10.94
N LEU A 46 -9.53 12.29 -12.14
CA LEU A 46 -8.86 13.15 -13.13
C LEU A 46 -9.74 14.31 -13.59
N LYS A 47 -11.05 14.09 -13.80
CA LYS A 47 -11.99 15.17 -14.14
C LYS A 47 -12.10 16.20 -13.04
N VAL A 48 -12.20 15.77 -11.78
CA VAL A 48 -12.24 16.68 -10.62
C VAL A 48 -10.95 17.51 -10.55
N LEU A 49 -9.79 16.88 -10.68
CA LEU A 49 -8.50 17.59 -10.67
C LEU A 49 -8.35 18.57 -11.84
N ALA A 50 -8.87 18.22 -13.02
CA ALA A 50 -8.88 19.11 -14.17
C ALA A 50 -9.81 20.31 -13.95
N LYS A 51 -11.00 20.08 -13.38
CA LYS A 51 -11.97 21.13 -13.04
C LYS A 51 -11.41 22.10 -11.99
N GLU A 52 -10.66 21.59 -11.02
CA GLU A 52 -9.95 22.41 -10.01
C GLU A 52 -8.68 23.10 -10.55
N GLY A 53 -8.27 22.83 -11.81
CA GLY A 53 -7.04 23.37 -12.39
C GLY A 53 -5.74 22.80 -11.81
N ARG A 54 -5.82 21.75 -10.99
CA ARG A 54 -4.68 21.16 -10.26
C ARG A 54 -3.95 20.07 -11.03
N LEU A 55 -4.61 19.49 -12.05
CA LEU A 55 -4.06 18.35 -12.78
C LEU A 55 -2.72 18.65 -13.45
N VAL A 56 -2.64 19.75 -14.21
CA VAL A 56 -1.41 20.11 -14.96
C VAL A 56 -0.22 20.38 -14.04
N PRO A 57 -0.34 21.21 -12.98
CA PRO A 57 0.76 21.42 -12.02
C PRO A 57 1.27 20.12 -11.39
N LEU A 58 0.36 19.23 -10.98
CA LEU A 58 0.71 17.94 -10.38
C LEU A 58 1.49 17.03 -11.34
N VAL A 59 1.10 17.02 -12.62
CA VAL A 59 1.80 16.24 -13.65
C VAL A 59 3.20 16.80 -13.89
N GLN A 60 3.36 18.12 -13.97
CA GLN A 60 4.66 18.77 -14.15
C GLN A 60 5.60 18.48 -12.97
N GLU A 61 5.11 18.63 -11.73
CA GLU A 61 5.87 18.32 -10.53
C GLU A 61 6.32 16.85 -10.50
N ALA A 62 5.44 15.93 -10.88
CA ALA A 62 5.77 14.50 -10.95
C ALA A 62 6.83 14.20 -12.03
N GLN A 63 6.75 14.85 -13.20
CA GLN A 63 7.74 14.72 -14.26
C GLN A 63 9.12 15.22 -13.81
N GLU A 64 9.18 16.39 -13.17
CA GLU A 64 10.43 16.93 -12.63
C GLU A 64 11.06 15.97 -11.61
N LYS A 65 10.26 15.45 -10.67
CA LYS A 65 10.74 14.47 -9.68
C LYS A 65 11.26 13.19 -10.35
N ALA A 66 10.61 12.72 -11.41
CA ALA A 66 11.05 11.55 -12.15
C ALA A 66 12.38 11.79 -12.87
N ILE A 67 12.55 12.97 -13.49
CA ILE A 67 13.79 13.38 -14.16
C ILE A 67 14.93 13.48 -13.13
N ARG A 68 14.72 14.16 -12.00
CA ARG A 68 15.72 14.30 -10.93
C ARG A 68 16.21 12.94 -10.41
N LYS A 69 15.27 12.02 -10.13
CA LYS A 69 15.61 10.65 -9.72
C LYS A 69 16.38 9.87 -10.79
N ALA A 70 16.05 10.06 -12.07
CA ALA A 70 16.77 9.42 -13.15
C ALA A 70 18.20 9.97 -13.30
N THR A 71 18.40 11.28 -13.13
CA THR A 71 19.72 11.92 -13.17
C THR A 71 20.60 11.48 -12.00
N GLU A 72 20.06 11.43 -10.78
CA GLU A 72 20.77 10.97 -9.58
C GLU A 72 21.23 9.52 -9.72
N LYS A 73 20.36 8.62 -10.22
CA LYS A 73 20.72 7.23 -10.49
C LYS A 73 21.82 7.10 -11.55
N LYS A 74 21.86 8.01 -12.53
CA LYS A 74 22.89 8.01 -13.58
C LYS A 74 24.24 8.50 -13.02
N SER A 75 24.24 9.56 -12.19
CA SER A 75 25.45 10.06 -11.54
C SER A 75 26.03 9.05 -10.54
N GLU A 76 25.18 8.35 -9.78
CA GLU A 76 25.61 7.32 -8.84
C GLU A 76 26.32 6.16 -9.56
N LYS A 77 25.72 5.69 -10.67
CA LYS A 77 26.32 4.63 -11.51
C LYS A 77 27.65 5.03 -12.15
N SER A 78 27.83 6.31 -12.48
CA SER A 78 29.12 6.80 -12.99
C SER A 78 30.18 6.94 -11.91
N ARG A 79 29.80 7.26 -10.67
CA ARG A 79 30.72 7.36 -9.52
C ARG A 79 31.24 6.01 -9.05
N VAL A 80 30.41 4.96 -9.12
CA VAL A 80 30.78 3.58 -8.73
C VAL A 80 31.61 2.86 -9.81
N LYS A 81 31.70 3.41 -11.02
CA LYS A 81 32.45 2.84 -12.15
C LYS A 81 33.90 3.34 -12.28
N ILE A 82 34.31 4.28 -11.42
CA ILE A 82 35.69 4.80 -11.30
C ILE A 82 36.30 4.17 -10.05
#